data_AF-A0A345VEC7-F1
#
_entry.id   AF-A0A345VEC7-F1
#
_cell.length_a   1.000
_cell.length_b   1.000
_cell.length_c   1.000
_cell.angle_alpha   90.00
_cell.angle_beta   90.00
_cell.angle_gamma   90.00
#
_symmetry.space_group_name_H-M   'P 1'
#
loop_
_entity.id
_entity.type
_entity.pdbx_description
1 polymer ?
#
loop_
_entity_poly.entity_id
_entity_poly.type
_entity_poly.pdbx_seq_one_letter_code
_entity_poly.pdbx_strand_id
1 'polypeptide(L)'
;METYAFPDGHISFDYFAGWTVTVEPGPVNNADEQKISFAAIIKDESGAVLARVYSGKYGDGAAGPATRTVLDHSPVSGITTKSGETAQFGFAVDEIVGGGYSYIMDVRNPHEFLAPDGSSGSNQIELPDRIMNAYVVLTDTPPTPAFPSPAAAKTWMETGRYAQLKTMLLSLRYA
;
A
#
# COMPACT_ATOMS: atom_id res chain seq x y z
N MET A 1 -5.23 15.43 -12.47
CA MET A 1 -5.39 14.54 -11.30
C MET A 1 -6.68 14.94 -10.63
N GLU A 2 -7.32 13.97 -10.00
CA GLU A 2 -8.56 14.15 -9.25
C GLU A 2 -8.35 13.58 -7.85
N THR A 3 -9.11 14.06 -6.86
CA THR A 3 -9.02 13.56 -5.49
C THR A 3 -10.22 12.67 -5.20
N TYR A 4 -9.95 11.46 -4.72
CA TYR A 4 -10.96 10.59 -4.14
C TYR A 4 -10.91 10.71 -2.62
N ALA A 5 -12.09 10.79 -1.98
CA ALA A 5 -12.23 10.67 -0.53
C ALA A 5 -13.21 9.54 -0.22
N PHE A 6 -12.91 8.73 0.79
CA PHE A 6 -13.84 7.72 1.26
C PHE A 6 -15.15 8.35 1.75
N PRO A 7 -16.27 7.61 1.78
CA PRO A 7 -17.57 8.16 2.16
C PRO A 7 -17.62 8.79 3.55
N ASP A 8 -16.74 8.36 4.46
CA ASP A 8 -16.59 8.90 5.81
C ASP A 8 -15.63 10.10 5.90
N GLY A 9 -14.97 10.46 4.79
CA GLY A 9 -14.09 11.62 4.68
C GLY A 9 -12.72 11.48 5.33
N HIS A 10 -12.42 10.36 6.00
CA HIS A 10 -11.20 10.24 6.81
C HIS A 10 -9.96 9.97 5.99
N ILE A 11 -10.06 9.20 4.91
CA ILE A 11 -8.94 8.90 4.02
C ILE A 11 -9.25 9.48 2.63
N SER A 12 -8.25 10.15 2.05
CA SER A 12 -8.30 10.62 0.67
C SER A 12 -6.95 10.44 -0.03
N PHE A 13 -6.97 10.38 -1.35
CA PHE A 13 -5.79 10.32 -2.21
C PHE A 13 -6.11 10.87 -3.60
N ASP A 14 -5.07 11.31 -4.30
CA ASP A 14 -5.16 11.82 -5.65
C ASP A 14 -4.84 10.71 -6.68
N TYR A 15 -5.59 10.65 -7.78
CA TYR A 15 -5.41 9.68 -8.86
C TYR A 15 -5.31 10.37 -10.24
N PHE A 16 -4.75 9.65 -11.21
CA PHE A 16 -4.48 10.17 -12.55
C PHE A 16 -5.69 10.04 -13.48
N ALA A 17 -5.76 10.93 -14.48
CA ALA A 17 -6.79 10.86 -15.52
C ALA A 17 -6.70 9.50 -16.26
N GLY A 18 -7.86 8.95 -16.62
CA GLY A 18 -7.96 7.61 -17.21
C GLY A 18 -7.97 6.48 -16.19
N TRP A 19 -7.69 6.74 -14.90
CA TRP A 19 -7.91 5.77 -13.85
C TRP A 19 -9.33 5.89 -13.29
N THR A 20 -9.84 4.77 -12.79
CA THR A 20 -11.14 4.71 -12.11
C THR A 20 -10.95 4.26 -10.67
N VAL A 21 -11.78 4.81 -9.78
CA VAL A 21 -11.86 4.38 -8.39
C VAL A 21 -13.25 3.80 -8.15
N THR A 22 -13.31 2.54 -7.73
CA THR A 22 -14.54 1.90 -7.26
C THR A 22 -14.39 1.54 -5.79
N VAL A 23 -15.46 1.67 -5.02
CA VAL A 23 -15.45 1.32 -3.60
C VAL A 23 -16.42 0.20 -3.30
N GLU A 24 -15.93 -0.74 -2.50
CA GLU A 24 -16.68 -1.87 -1.97
C GLU A 24 -16.61 -1.90 -0.43
N PRO A 25 -17.51 -2.63 0.22
CA PRO A 25 -17.44 -2.84 1.67
C PRO A 25 -16.10 -3.52 2.03
N GLY A 26 -15.36 -2.93 2.98
CA GLY A 26 -14.11 -3.49 3.47
C GLY A 26 -14.31 -4.63 4.47
N PRO A 27 -13.24 -5.35 4.86
CA PRO A 27 -13.28 -6.36 5.91
C PRO A 27 -13.68 -5.76 7.26
N VAL A 28 -14.36 -6.57 8.09
CA VAL A 28 -14.90 -6.17 9.40
C VAL A 28 -14.75 -7.28 10.42
N ASN A 29 -14.66 -6.93 11.71
CA ASN A 29 -14.74 -7.93 12.79
C ASN A 29 -16.18 -8.30 13.14
N ASN A 30 -17.12 -7.39 12.91
CA ASN A 30 -18.54 -7.54 13.23
C ASN A 30 -19.41 -6.69 12.28
N ALA A 31 -20.72 -6.94 12.27
CA ALA A 31 -21.65 -6.29 11.34
C ALA A 31 -21.78 -4.76 11.52
N ASP A 32 -21.57 -4.24 12.74
CA ASP A 32 -21.72 -2.81 13.02
C ASP A 32 -20.59 -1.97 12.39
N GLU A 33 -19.40 -2.55 12.27
CA GLU A 33 -18.23 -1.90 11.66
C GLU A 33 -18.35 -1.73 10.14
N GLN A 34 -19.30 -2.39 9.48
CA GLN A 34 -19.41 -2.35 8.02
C GLN A 34 -19.66 -0.94 7.47
N LYS A 35 -20.35 -0.10 8.25
CA LYS A 35 -20.69 1.28 7.88
C LYS A 35 -19.47 2.21 7.79
N ILE A 36 -18.34 1.78 8.38
CA ILE A 36 -17.10 2.55 8.47
C ILE A 36 -15.90 1.77 7.89
N SER A 37 -16.17 0.70 7.13
CA SER A 37 -15.14 -0.15 6.53
C SER A 37 -15.26 -0.13 5.01
N PHE A 38 -14.19 0.32 4.35
CA PHE A 38 -14.18 0.57 2.92
C PHE A 38 -12.90 0.06 2.27
N ALA A 39 -13.03 -0.50 1.07
CA ALA A 39 -11.92 -0.82 0.18
C ALA A 39 -12.09 -0.06 -1.14
N ALA A 40 -11.14 0.82 -1.45
CA ALA A 40 -11.03 1.45 -2.75
C ALA A 40 -10.15 0.59 -3.66
N ILE A 41 -10.67 0.28 -4.84
CA ILE A 41 -9.97 -0.41 -5.91
C ILE A 41 -9.71 0.59 -7.03
N ILE A 42 -8.44 0.80 -7.33
CA ILE A 42 -7.98 1.74 -8.36
C ILE A 42 -7.63 0.91 -9.60
N LYS A 43 -8.22 1.24 -10.75
CA LYS A 43 -7.98 0.56 -12.03
C LYS A 43 -7.50 1.53 -13.10
N ASP A 44 -6.71 1.05 -14.05
CA ASP A 44 -6.42 1.84 -15.26
C ASP A 44 -7.52 1.74 -16.32
N GLU A 45 -7.30 2.39 -17.46
CA GLU A 45 -8.22 2.45 -18.59
C GLU A 45 -8.53 1.08 -19.22
N SER A 46 -7.67 0.09 -19.03
CA SER A 46 -7.90 -1.29 -19.49
C SER A 46 -8.77 -2.10 -18.51
N GLY A 47 -9.00 -1.57 -17.31
CA GLY A 47 -9.67 -2.25 -16.21
C GLY A 47 -8.74 -3.07 -15.32
N ALA A 48 -7.43 -3.07 -15.57
CA ALA A 48 -6.44 -3.73 -14.72
C ALA A 48 -6.37 -3.03 -13.36
N VAL A 49 -6.35 -3.81 -12.27
CA VAL A 49 -6.23 -3.26 -10.92
C VAL A 49 -4.80 -2.81 -10.69
N LEU A 50 -4.64 -1.55 -10.32
CA LEU A 50 -3.36 -0.92 -10.06
C LEU A 50 -3.02 -0.94 -8.57
N ALA A 51 -3.99 -0.61 -7.73
CA ALA A 51 -3.76 -0.41 -6.31
C ALA A 51 -5.05 -0.62 -5.52
N ARG A 52 -4.88 -0.85 -4.22
CA ARG A 52 -5.96 -0.91 -3.25
C ARG A 52 -5.63 -0.01 -2.06
N VAL A 53 -6.65 0.68 -1.55
CA VAL A 53 -6.59 1.41 -0.29
C VAL A 53 -7.73 0.90 0.59
N TYR A 54 -7.42 0.58 1.83
CA TYR A 54 -8.38 0.12 2.82
C TYR A 54 -8.41 1.09 3.99
N SER A 55 -9.60 1.27 4.56
CA SER A 55 -9.88 2.11 5.72
C SER A 55 -10.98 1.44 6.54
N GLY A 56 -10.70 1.04 7.77
CA GLY A 56 -11.69 0.40 8.65
C GLY A 56 -11.14 0.01 10.01
N LYS A 57 -11.84 -0.85 10.75
CA LYS A 57 -11.41 -1.31 12.09
C LYS A 57 -10.71 -2.67 12.08
N TYR A 58 -10.87 -3.43 11.00
CA TYR A 58 -10.22 -4.73 10.85
C TYR A 58 -8.76 -4.56 10.48
N GLY A 59 -7.91 -5.34 11.13
CA GLY A 59 -6.52 -5.55 10.75
C GLY A 59 -6.17 -7.02 10.94
N ASP A 60 -5.76 -7.67 9.85
CA ASP A 60 -5.08 -8.97 9.87
C ASP A 60 -3.75 -8.88 9.13
N GLY A 61 -2.68 -9.12 9.88
CA GLY A 61 -1.31 -8.80 9.51
C GLY A 61 -0.40 -9.96 9.85
N ALA A 62 -0.31 -10.93 8.95
CA ALA A 62 0.66 -12.01 9.07
C ALA A 62 2.04 -11.52 8.60
N ALA A 63 3.03 -11.62 9.47
CA ALA A 63 4.42 -11.36 9.15
C ALA A 63 5.25 -12.65 9.31
N GLY A 64 6.31 -12.77 8.53
CA GLY A 64 7.26 -13.87 8.64
C GLY A 64 8.70 -13.39 8.50
N PRO A 65 9.69 -14.27 8.75
CA PRO A 65 11.09 -13.93 8.57
C PRO A 65 11.38 -13.59 7.10
N ALA A 66 12.01 -12.45 6.86
CA ALA A 66 12.42 -12.00 5.54
C ALA A 66 13.66 -11.08 5.61
N THR A 67 14.49 -11.13 4.58
CA THR A 67 15.56 -10.15 4.39
C THR A 67 15.09 -9.09 3.39
N ARG A 68 14.84 -7.87 3.87
CA ARG A 68 14.35 -6.77 3.04
C ARG A 68 15.48 -5.98 2.40
N THR A 69 15.39 -5.77 1.10
CA THR A 69 16.14 -4.74 0.37
C THR A 69 15.18 -3.63 -0.08
N VAL A 70 15.35 -2.44 0.49
CA VAL A 70 14.58 -1.25 0.10
C VAL A 70 15.19 -0.63 -1.16
N LEU A 71 14.36 -0.44 -2.19
CA LEU A 71 14.75 0.10 -3.49
C LEU A 71 14.43 1.60 -3.60
N ASP A 72 13.33 2.03 -2.98
CA ASP A 72 12.92 3.43 -2.85
C ASP A 72 12.07 3.58 -1.58
N HIS A 73 12.12 4.75 -0.96
CA HIS A 73 11.19 5.14 0.09
C HIS A 73 11.04 6.65 0.15
N SER A 74 9.92 7.12 0.69
CA SER A 74 9.65 8.55 0.87
C SER A 74 8.58 8.76 1.94
N PRO A 75 8.65 9.83 2.76
CA PRO A 75 7.60 10.12 3.73
C PRO A 75 6.25 10.40 3.04
N VAL A 76 5.19 9.86 3.60
CA VAL A 76 3.80 10.17 3.22
C VAL A 76 3.27 11.20 4.23
N SER A 77 3.56 12.48 3.99
CA SER A 77 3.32 13.56 4.96
C SER A 77 1.86 13.73 5.38
N GLY A 78 0.90 13.26 4.59
CA GLY A 78 -0.52 13.31 4.95
C GLY A 78 -0.96 12.18 5.90
N ILE A 79 -0.09 11.23 6.24
CA ILE A 79 -0.39 10.11 7.12
C ILE A 79 0.54 10.13 8.33
N THR A 80 -0.04 10.42 9.50
CA THR A 80 0.61 10.25 10.80
C THR A 80 0.01 9.02 11.48
N THR A 81 0.87 8.07 11.82
CA THR A 81 0.46 6.86 12.54
C THR A 81 -0.05 7.23 13.94
N LYS A 82 -0.73 6.31 14.59
CA LYS A 82 -1.17 6.46 15.98
C LYS A 82 -0.01 6.62 16.96
N SER A 83 1.19 6.13 16.64
CA SER A 83 2.42 6.38 17.43
C SER A 83 2.97 7.80 17.25
N GLY A 84 2.41 8.60 16.34
CA GLY A 84 2.85 9.96 16.04
C GLY A 84 3.94 10.03 14.97
N GLU A 85 4.24 8.92 14.29
CA GLU A 85 5.28 8.88 13.27
C GLU A 85 4.70 9.13 11.86
N THR A 86 5.47 9.76 10.98
CA THR A 86 5.06 9.91 9.58
C THR A 86 5.25 8.60 8.83
N ALA A 87 4.16 8.03 8.29
CA ALA A 87 4.23 6.80 7.51
C ALA A 87 5.16 6.95 6.29
N GLN A 88 5.65 5.82 5.79
CA GLN A 88 6.59 5.77 4.68
C GLN A 88 5.96 5.03 3.50
N PHE A 89 5.99 5.65 2.33
CA PHE A 89 5.94 4.91 1.08
C PHE A 89 7.24 4.12 0.95
N GLY A 90 7.16 2.89 0.46
CA GLY A 90 8.33 2.12 0.07
C GLY A 90 8.08 1.24 -1.13
N PHE A 91 9.13 1.06 -1.93
CA PHE A 91 9.26 -0.02 -2.90
C PHE A 91 10.43 -0.89 -2.46
N ALA A 92 10.16 -2.16 -2.17
CA ALA A 92 11.16 -3.06 -1.61
C ALA A 92 10.97 -4.48 -2.13
N VAL A 93 12.01 -5.28 -1.93
CA VAL A 93 12.00 -6.71 -2.18
C VAL A 93 12.37 -7.46 -0.91
N ASP A 94 11.53 -8.42 -0.54
CA ASP A 94 11.76 -9.35 0.54
C ASP A 94 12.28 -10.67 -0.04
N GLU A 95 13.45 -11.08 0.43
CA GLU A 95 13.96 -12.45 0.25
C GLU A 95 13.36 -13.34 1.34
N ILE A 96 12.51 -14.28 0.91
CA ILE A 96 11.80 -15.19 1.83
C ILE A 96 12.71 -16.38 2.16
N VAL A 97 12.65 -16.84 3.41
CA VAL A 97 13.34 -18.07 3.84
C VAL A 97 12.90 -19.25 2.98
N GLY A 98 13.85 -19.93 2.33
CA GLY A 98 13.58 -21.01 1.37
C GLY A 98 13.72 -20.60 -0.10
N GLY A 99 13.97 -19.33 -0.37
CA GLY A 99 14.25 -18.78 -1.70
C GLY A 99 13.06 -18.09 -2.34
N GLY A 100 13.34 -17.13 -3.23
CA GLY A 100 12.33 -16.34 -3.95
C GLY A 100 12.30 -14.87 -3.51
N TYR A 101 11.68 -14.05 -4.36
CA TYR A 101 11.53 -12.62 -4.16
C TYR A 101 10.06 -12.25 -4.07
N SER A 102 9.70 -11.51 -3.02
CA SER A 102 8.40 -10.85 -2.91
C SER A 102 8.59 -9.35 -3.02
N TYR A 103 7.97 -8.72 -4.02
CA TYR A 103 8.05 -7.28 -4.22
C TYR A 103 6.84 -6.61 -3.61
N ILE A 104 7.09 -5.51 -2.91
CA ILE A 104 6.06 -4.69 -2.27
C ILE A 104 6.23 -3.24 -2.72
N MET A 105 5.11 -2.59 -3.02
CA MET A 105 5.04 -1.15 -3.23
C MET A 105 3.82 -0.64 -2.47
N ASP A 106 4.02 -0.11 -1.27
CA ASP A 106 2.96 0.19 -0.33
C ASP A 106 3.35 1.30 0.66
N VAL A 107 2.42 1.66 1.53
CA VAL A 107 2.62 2.61 2.63
C VAL A 107 2.60 1.86 3.96
N ARG A 108 3.66 2.03 4.76
CA ARG A 108 3.90 1.28 6.00
C ARG A 108 4.44 2.15 7.12
N ASN A 109 4.58 1.54 8.30
CA ASN A 109 5.29 2.16 9.42
C ASN A 109 6.77 2.39 9.08
N PRO A 110 7.42 3.43 9.63
CA PRO A 110 8.80 3.76 9.26
C PRO A 110 9.82 2.65 9.50
N HIS A 111 9.70 1.90 10.61
CA HIS A 111 10.63 0.84 10.95
C HIS A 111 10.69 -0.27 9.88
N GLU A 112 9.61 -0.46 9.12
CA GLU A 112 9.55 -1.48 8.06
C GLU A 112 10.42 -1.13 6.84
N PHE A 113 10.81 0.14 6.65
CA PHE A 113 11.67 0.56 5.52
C PHE A 113 12.98 1.20 5.97
N LEU A 114 13.00 1.95 7.08
CA LEU A 114 14.18 2.69 7.51
C LEU A 114 15.16 1.84 8.34
N ALA A 115 14.66 0.83 9.03
CA ALA A 115 15.44 -0.06 9.87
C ALA A 115 14.81 -1.47 9.92
N PRO A 116 14.77 -2.20 8.78
CA PRO A 116 14.11 -3.50 8.71
C PRO A 116 14.72 -4.47 9.73
N ASP A 117 13.86 -5.16 10.47
CA ASP A 117 14.18 -5.97 11.64
C ASP A 117 14.28 -7.48 11.33
N GLY A 118 14.30 -7.83 10.05
CA GLY A 118 14.25 -9.22 9.60
C GLY A 118 12.83 -9.78 9.45
N SER A 119 11.81 -8.93 9.52
CA SER A 119 10.40 -9.26 9.28
C SER A 119 9.90 -8.75 7.93
N SER A 120 8.98 -9.49 7.32
CA SER A 120 8.19 -9.01 6.18
C SER A 120 7.19 -7.92 6.58
N GLY A 121 6.93 -7.73 7.87
CA GLY A 121 5.96 -6.80 8.41
C GLY A 121 4.52 -7.08 7.96
N SER A 122 3.60 -6.19 8.30
CA SER A 122 2.15 -6.40 8.12
C SER A 122 1.48 -5.43 7.15
N ASN A 123 2.19 -4.41 6.65
CA ASN A 123 1.68 -3.29 5.84
C ASN A 123 0.47 -2.53 6.41
N GLN A 124 0.21 -2.72 7.71
CA GLN A 124 -0.87 -2.07 8.43
C GLN A 124 -0.39 -0.81 9.12
N ILE A 125 -1.19 0.24 8.98
CA ILE A 125 -0.98 1.49 9.69
C ILE A 125 -2.15 1.69 10.63
N GLU A 126 -1.86 1.64 11.93
CA GLU A 126 -2.79 2.14 12.93
C GLU A 126 -2.85 3.67 12.84
N LEU A 127 -4.06 4.17 12.65
CA LEU A 127 -4.45 5.57 12.73
C LEU A 127 -5.26 5.77 14.02
N PRO A 128 -5.48 7.02 14.48
CA PRO A 128 -6.18 7.30 15.73
C PRO A 128 -7.50 6.54 15.93
N ASP A 129 -8.29 6.36 14.86
CA ASP A 129 -9.58 5.67 14.93
C ASP A 129 -9.72 4.48 13.95
N ARG A 130 -8.67 4.06 13.25
CA ARG A 130 -8.80 3.04 12.19
C ARG A 130 -7.48 2.36 11.86
N ILE A 131 -7.56 1.37 10.99
CA ILE A 131 -6.44 0.70 10.34
C ILE A 131 -6.52 1.04 8.86
N MET A 132 -5.38 1.41 8.29
CA MET A 132 -5.21 1.67 6.87
C MET A 132 -4.21 0.68 6.27
N ASN A 133 -4.49 0.23 5.05
CA ASN A 133 -3.52 -0.38 4.15
C ASN A 133 -3.58 0.36 2.83
N ALA A 134 -2.45 0.62 2.19
CA ALA A 134 -2.42 1.18 0.84
C ALA A 134 -1.28 0.56 0.06
N TYR A 135 -1.60 -0.19 -0.99
CA TYR A 135 -0.62 -0.98 -1.73
C TYR A 135 -0.93 -1.08 -3.23
N VAL A 136 0.11 -1.19 -4.03
CA VAL A 136 0.04 -1.48 -5.47
C VAL A 136 -0.12 -2.98 -5.67
N VAL A 137 -0.93 -3.35 -6.66
CA VAL A 137 -1.06 -4.72 -7.14
C VAL A 137 0.01 -4.95 -8.18
N LEU A 138 1.11 -5.59 -7.78
CA LEU A 138 2.25 -5.87 -8.66
C LEU A 138 2.11 -7.23 -9.38
N THR A 139 1.27 -8.13 -8.87
CA THR A 139 0.96 -9.42 -9.49
C THR A 139 -0.50 -9.77 -9.18
N ASP A 140 -1.23 -10.21 -10.20
CA ASP A 140 -2.60 -10.72 -10.03
C ASP A 140 -2.61 -12.18 -9.55
N THR A 141 -1.47 -12.89 -9.63
CA THR A 141 -1.37 -14.31 -9.31
C THR A 141 -0.16 -14.61 -8.42
N PRO A 142 -0.31 -14.49 -7.09
CA PRO A 142 0.65 -15.09 -6.16
C PRO A 142 0.75 -16.62 -6.42
N PRO A 143 1.93 -17.25 -6.35
CA PRO A 143 3.20 -16.72 -5.87
C PRO A 143 4.15 -16.24 -7.00
N THR A 144 3.67 -15.95 -8.20
CA THR A 144 4.55 -15.50 -9.29
C THR A 144 5.18 -14.15 -8.95
N PRO A 145 6.53 -14.04 -8.92
CA PRO A 145 7.19 -12.78 -8.65
C PRO A 145 6.79 -11.72 -9.68
N ALA A 146 6.49 -10.52 -9.21
CA ALA A 146 6.18 -9.39 -10.09
C ALA A 146 7.33 -9.05 -11.04
N PHE A 147 8.57 -9.29 -10.60
CA PHE A 147 9.77 -9.07 -11.39
C PHE A 147 10.69 -10.30 -11.30
N PRO A 148 11.41 -10.63 -12.39
CA PRO A 148 12.33 -11.77 -12.42
C PRO A 148 13.59 -11.52 -11.58
N SER A 149 13.94 -10.26 -11.28
CA SER A 149 15.11 -9.90 -10.48
C SER A 149 15.01 -8.47 -9.91
N PRO A 150 15.78 -8.14 -8.86
CA PRO A 150 15.84 -6.78 -8.34
C PRO A 150 16.33 -5.75 -9.38
N ALA A 151 17.15 -6.18 -10.34
CA ALA A 151 17.57 -5.32 -11.45
C ALA A 151 16.40 -4.97 -12.38
N ALA A 152 15.53 -5.93 -12.71
CA ALA A 152 14.33 -5.67 -13.50
C ALA A 152 13.35 -4.75 -12.77
N ALA A 153 13.20 -4.93 -11.45
CA ALA A 153 12.43 -4.02 -10.60
C ALA A 153 12.98 -2.59 -10.65
N LYS A 154 14.31 -2.42 -10.59
CA LYS A 154 14.96 -1.10 -10.73
C LYS A 154 14.72 -0.47 -12.10
N THR A 155 14.77 -1.24 -13.18
CA THR A 155 14.42 -0.74 -14.52
C THR A 155 12.95 -0.29 -14.59
N TRP A 156 12.04 -1.02 -13.94
CA TRP A 156 10.63 -0.62 -13.89
C TRP A 156 10.40 0.72 -13.16
N MET A 157 11.25 1.07 -12.19
CA MET A 157 11.19 2.36 -11.49
C MET A 157 11.41 3.57 -12.43
N GLU A 158 12.04 3.36 -13.58
CA GLU A 158 12.26 4.41 -14.59
C GLU A 158 11.02 4.69 -15.45
N THR A 159 9.95 3.91 -15.27
CA THR A 159 8.73 4.04 -16.06
C THR A 159 7.79 5.13 -15.53
N GLY A 160 6.99 5.71 -16.43
CA GLY A 160 5.91 6.61 -16.04
C GLY A 160 4.88 5.95 -15.12
N ARG A 161 4.65 4.63 -15.27
CA ARG A 161 3.73 3.88 -14.42
C ARG A 161 4.20 3.88 -12.95
N TYR A 162 5.49 3.64 -12.72
CA TYR A 162 6.06 3.70 -11.38
C TYR A 162 5.86 5.09 -10.75
N ALA A 163 6.24 6.14 -11.49
CA ALA A 163 6.12 7.51 -11.02
C ALA A 163 4.67 7.85 -10.64
N GLN A 164 3.69 7.47 -11.47
CA GLN A 164 2.26 7.69 -11.19
C GLN A 164 1.80 6.97 -9.91
N LEU A 165 2.16 5.70 -9.74
CA LEU A 165 1.78 4.92 -8.55
C LEU A 165 2.42 5.49 -7.27
N LYS A 166 3.70 5.87 -7.33
CA LYS A 166 4.39 6.55 -6.23
C LYS A 166 3.70 7.86 -5.87
N THR A 167 3.38 8.70 -6.86
CA THR A 167 2.67 9.96 -6.65
C THR A 167 1.30 9.75 -6.00
N MET A 168 0.53 8.74 -6.44
CA MET A 168 -0.76 8.40 -5.83
C MET A 168 -0.59 8.05 -4.34
N LEU A 169 0.35 7.16 -3.99
CA LEU A 169 0.57 6.77 -2.59
C LEU A 169 1.08 7.92 -1.73
N LEU A 170 1.96 8.78 -2.26
CA LEU A 170 2.44 9.97 -1.55
C LEU A 170 1.35 11.02 -1.31
N SER A 171 0.26 10.98 -2.06
CA SER A 171 -0.87 11.91 -1.93
C SER A 171 -1.88 11.51 -0.84
N LEU A 172 -1.69 10.36 -0.17
CA LEU A 172 -2.58 9.91 0.89
C LEU A 172 -2.65 10.93 2.03
N ARG A 173 -3.87 11.18 2.49
CA ARG A 173 -4.17 12.09 3.62
C ARG A 173 -5.14 11.42 4.58
N TYR A 174 -4.93 11.65 5.87
CA TYR A 174 -5.83 11.28 6.95
C TYR A 174 -6.32 12.54 7.69
N ALA A 175 -7.63 12.65 7.91
CA ALA A 175 -8.30 13.80 8.51
C ALA A 175 -9.06 13.43 9.81
#